data_AF-A0A424SY88-F1
#
_entry.id   AF-A0A424SY88-F1
#
_cell.length_a   1.000
_cell.length_b   1.000
_cell.length_c   1.000
_cell.angle_alpha   90.00
_cell.angle_beta   90.00
_cell.angle_gamma   90.00
#
_symmetry.space_group_name_H-M   'P 1'
#
loop_
_entity.id
_entity.type
_entity.pdbx_description
1 polymer ?
#
loop_
_entity_poly.entity_id
_entity_poly.type
_entity_poly.pdbx_seq_one_letter_code
_entity_poly.pdbx_strand_id
1 'polypeptide(L)'
;MEKTHIIKNRDGHYWGRAKEWVDGSERSRVAQYTHRDEASNTLFEISSKDFGLRAEILEVHLKNGKLPKLEVSQIPLPGFEETDDESTELAVENSV
;
A
#
# COMPACT_ATOMS: atom_id res chain seq x y z
N MET A 1 1.86 18.62 -17.06
CA MET A 1 1.98 17.35 -16.31
C MET A 1 1.16 17.52 -15.05
N GLU A 2 0.15 16.68 -14.86
CA GLU A 2 -0.66 16.71 -13.64
C GLU A 2 0.09 15.99 -12.53
N LYS A 3 0.13 16.59 -11.35
CA LYS A 3 0.74 16.00 -10.15
C LYS A 3 -0.34 15.72 -9.13
N THR A 4 -0.12 14.69 -8.33
CA THR A 4 -0.99 14.32 -7.21
C THR A 4 -0.12 13.96 -6.01
N HIS A 5 -0.75 13.88 -4.85
CA HIS A 5 -0.12 13.47 -3.61
C HIS A 5 -0.72 12.14 -3.18
N ILE A 6 0.12 11.24 -2.71
CA ILE A 6 -0.28 9.96 -2.10
C ILE A 6 0.42 9.83 -0.75
N ILE A 7 -0.06 8.93 0.11
CA ILE A 7 0.54 8.68 1.43
C ILE A 7 1.14 7.28 1.44
N LYS A 8 2.39 7.16 1.91
CA LYS A 8 3.12 5.89 2.06
C LYS A 8 3.58 5.74 3.51
N ASN A 9 3.45 4.56 4.12
CA ASN A 9 4.00 4.28 5.44
C ASN A 9 5.45 3.75 5.36
N ARG A 10 6.12 3.59 6.50
CA ARG A 10 7.50 3.06 6.57
C ARG A 10 7.63 1.62 6.03
N ASP A 11 6.54 0.86 6.05
CA ASP A 11 6.48 -0.55 5.61
C ASP A 11 6.18 -0.67 4.10
N GLY A 12 6.11 0.47 3.40
CA GLY A 12 5.91 0.51 1.97
C GLY A 12 4.47 0.47 1.50
N HIS A 13 3.49 0.37 2.40
CA HIS A 13 2.07 0.39 2.09
C HIS A 13 1.60 1.80 1.75
N TYR A 14 0.56 1.88 0.93
CA TYR A 14 -0.07 3.13 0.52
C TYR A 14 -1.44 3.29 1.18
N TRP A 15 -1.82 4.53 1.46
CA TRP A 15 -3.16 4.80 1.97
C TRP A 15 -4.21 4.62 0.87
N GLY A 16 -5.23 3.83 1.16
CA GLY A 16 -6.31 3.47 0.25
C GLY A 16 -7.54 4.38 0.37
N ARG A 17 -8.30 4.48 -0.73
CA ARG A 17 -9.55 5.27 -0.81
C ARG A 17 -10.63 4.77 0.15
N ALA A 18 -10.61 3.48 0.49
CA ALA A 18 -11.50 2.86 1.48
C ALA A 18 -11.06 3.09 2.93
N LYS A 19 -10.08 3.98 3.17
CA LYS A 19 -9.46 4.24 4.49
C LYS A 19 -8.78 3.00 5.09
N GLU A 20 -8.10 2.25 4.23
CA GLU A 20 -7.34 1.04 4.56
C GLU A 20 -5.92 1.12 3.95
N TRP A 21 -4.96 0.36 4.48
CA TRP A 21 -3.64 0.23 3.86
C TRP A 21 -3.70 -0.75 2.68
N VAL A 22 -2.98 -0.44 1.59
CA VAL A 22 -2.85 -1.31 0.41
C VAL A 22 -1.38 -1.46 0.01
N ASP A 23 -1.05 -2.58 -0.63
CA ASP A 23 0.30 -2.94 -1.04
C ASP A 23 0.83 -2.13 -2.25
N GLY A 24 -0.04 -1.49 -3.03
CA GLY A 24 0.31 -0.74 -4.24
C GLY A 24 0.20 -1.53 -5.55
N SER A 25 -0.21 -2.81 -5.51
CA SER A 25 -0.45 -3.64 -6.71
C SER A 25 -1.58 -3.05 -7.57
N GLU A 26 -2.65 -2.61 -6.91
CA GLU A 26 -3.80 -1.96 -7.55
C GLU A 26 -3.81 -0.44 -7.34
N ARG A 27 -3.30 0.30 -8.33
CA ARG A 27 -3.22 1.76 -8.31
C ARG A 27 -4.57 2.48 -8.15
N SER A 28 -5.67 1.87 -8.60
CA SER A 28 -7.02 2.43 -8.44
C SER A 28 -7.49 2.47 -7.00
N ARG A 29 -6.92 1.64 -6.11
CA ARG A 29 -7.25 1.62 -4.68
C ARG A 29 -6.54 2.72 -3.90
N VAL A 30 -5.41 3.22 -4.39
CA VAL A 30 -4.61 4.25 -3.72
C VAL A 30 -5.34 5.60 -3.70
N ALA A 31 -5.42 6.21 -2.53
CA ALA A 31 -5.94 7.55 -2.34
C ALA A 31 -5.04 8.58 -3.01
N GLN A 32 -5.65 9.50 -3.75
CA GLN A 32 -4.97 10.55 -4.49
C GLN A 32 -5.54 11.88 -4.04
N TYR A 33 -4.65 12.82 -3.76
CA TYR A 33 -5.00 14.16 -3.31
C TYR A 33 -4.47 15.17 -4.32
N THR A 34 -5.35 16.05 -4.79
CA THR A 34 -4.97 17.10 -5.73
C THR A 34 -4.03 18.09 -5.04
N HIS A 35 -4.36 18.46 -3.80
CA HIS A 35 -3.56 19.40 -3.02
C HIS A 35 -2.85 18.74 -1.83
N ARG A 36 -1.68 19.30 -1.47
CA ARG A 36 -0.81 18.76 -0.42
C ARG A 36 -1.41 18.90 0.98
N ASP A 37 -2.20 19.94 1.21
CA ASP A 37 -2.89 20.19 2.47
C ASP A 37 -3.96 19.13 2.75
N GLU A 38 -4.68 18.65 1.73
CA GLU A 38 -5.63 17.53 1.88
C GLU A 38 -4.91 16.24 2.34
N ALA A 39 -3.77 15.95 1.72
CA ALA A 39 -2.91 14.84 2.12
C ALA A 39 -2.33 15.05 3.54
N SER A 40 -2.03 16.30 3.92
CA SER A 40 -1.50 16.64 5.25
C SER A 40 -2.54 16.45 6.35
N ASN A 41 -3.80 16.85 6.09
CA ASN A 41 -4.91 16.61 7.01
C ASN A 41 -5.13 15.11 7.22
N THR A 42 -5.09 14.32 6.14
CA THR A 42 -5.24 12.86 6.24
C THR A 42 -4.05 12.23 6.97
N LEU A 43 -2.83 12.65 6.65
CA LEU A 43 -1.64 12.17 7.34
C LEU A 43 -1.69 12.46 8.84
N PHE A 44 -2.16 13.65 9.23
CA PHE A 44 -2.35 14.00 10.63
C PHE A 44 -3.39 13.09 11.30
N GLU A 45 -4.55 12.87 10.68
CA GLU A 45 -5.58 11.98 11.22
C GLU A 45 -5.03 10.58 11.48
N ILE A 46 -4.34 10.00 10.49
CA ILE A 46 -3.77 8.65 10.60
C ILE A 46 -2.67 8.60 11.66
N SER A 47 -1.73 9.56 11.63
CA SER A 47 -0.59 9.60 12.55
C SER A 47 -1.00 9.89 14.00
N SER A 48 -2.14 10.55 14.20
CA SER A 48 -2.71 10.77 15.53
C SER A 48 -3.21 9.48 16.20
N LYS A 49 -3.60 8.48 15.39
CA LYS A 49 -4.05 7.16 15.85
C LYS A 49 -2.88 6.20 16.02
N ASP A 50 -1.93 6.24 15.10
CA ASP A 50 -0.71 5.43 15.15
C ASP A 50 0.49 6.21 14.59
N PHE A 51 1.32 6.72 15.49
CA PHE A 51 2.55 7.44 15.12
C PHE A 51 3.68 6.49 14.66
N GLY A 52 3.56 5.19 14.94
CA GLY A 52 4.53 4.16 14.57
C GLY A 52 4.64 3.96 13.06
N LEU A 53 3.57 4.26 12.33
CA LEU A 53 3.50 4.20 10.87
C LEU A 53 4.59 5.04 10.18
N ARG A 54 4.98 6.16 10.79
CA ARG A 54 5.93 7.14 10.24
C ARG A 54 5.62 7.46 8.77
N ALA A 55 4.34 7.64 8.47
CA ALA A 55 3.88 7.84 7.11
C ALA A 55 4.32 9.21 6.56
N GLU A 56 4.47 9.27 5.25
CA GLU A 56 4.91 10.45 4.52
C GLU A 56 4.02 10.73 3.31
N ILE A 57 4.04 11.97 2.84
CA ILE A 57 3.34 12.39 1.62
C ILE A 57 4.35 12.36 0.47
N LEU A 58 4.01 11.63 -0.59
CA LEU A 58 4.79 11.56 -1.82
C LEU A 58 4.08 12.37 -2.91
N GLU A 59 4.82 13.27 -3.57
CA GLU A 59 4.36 13.93 -4.80
C GLU A 59 4.66 13.03 -6.00
N VAL A 60 3.65 12.74 -6.80
CA VAL A 60 3.73 11.82 -7.94
C VAL A 60 3.14 12.44 -9.18
N HIS A 61 3.84 12.31 -10.31
CA HIS A 61 3.37 12.77 -11.61
C HIS A 61 2.46 11.72 -12.25
N LEU A 62 1.27 12.15 -12.67
CA LEU A 62 0.32 11.28 -13.36
C LEU A 62 0.81 10.95 -14.77
N LYS A 63 0.64 9.69 -15.17
CA LYS A 63 0.86 9.20 -16.54
C LYS A 63 -0.49 8.94 -17.17
N ASN A 64 -0.88 9.77 -18.14
CA ASN A 64 -2.18 9.71 -18.82
C ASN A 64 -3.37 9.77 -17.84
N GLY A 65 -3.32 10.68 -16.86
CA GLY A 65 -4.37 10.87 -15.84
C GLY A 65 -4.46 9.74 -14.80
N LYS A 66 -3.49 8.81 -14.78
CA LYS A 66 -3.43 7.70 -13.82
C LYS A 66 -2.11 7.71 -13.06
N LEU A 67 -2.11 7.16 -11.85
CA LEU A 67 -0.88 6.93 -11.12
C LEU A 67 0.10 6.08 -11.96
N PRO A 68 1.41 6.38 -11.92
CA PRO A 68 2.42 5.50 -12.48
C PRO A 68 2.45 4.17 -11.71
N LYS A 69 3.18 3.18 -12.23
CA LYS A 69 3.41 1.93 -11.51
C LYS A 69 4.08 2.23 -10.18
N LEU A 70 3.42 1.85 -9.09
CA LEU A 70 3.95 1.94 -7.74
C LEU A 70 4.79 0.70 -7.43
N GLU A 71 5.68 0.85 -6.46
CA GLU A 71 6.42 -0.27 -5.89
C GLU A 71 5.45 -1.07 -5.01
N VAL A 72 5.36 -2.38 -5.21
CA VAL A 72 4.48 -3.22 -4.40
C VAL A 72 5.22 -3.55 -3.10
N SER A 73 4.61 -3.24 -1.96
CA SER A 73 5.19 -3.61 -0.67
C SER A 73 5.41 -5.11 -0.58
N GLN A 74 6.56 -5.51 -0.04
CA GLN A 74 6.90 -6.91 0.26
C GLN A 74 6.52 -7.29 1.70
N ILE A 75 6.02 -6.34 2.49
CA ILE A 75 5.59 -6.56 3.87
C ILE A 75 4.08 -6.87 3.84
N PRO A 76 3.62 -7.95 4.50
CA PRO A 76 2.20 -8.25 4.59
C PRO A 76 1.40 -7.09 5.18
N LEU A 77 0.17 -6.89 4.70
CA LEU A 77 -0.72 -5.88 5.24
C LEU A 77 -1.17 -6.29 6.66
N PRO A 78 -1.32 -5.33 7.59
CA PRO A 78 -1.79 -5.63 8.93
C PRO A 78 -3.19 -6.28 8.89
N GLY A 79 -3.34 -7.45 9.50
CA GLY A 79 -4.57 -8.25 9.48
C GLY A 79 -4.66 -9.28 8.35
N PHE A 80 -3.68 -9.29 7.44
CA PHE A 80 -3.42 -10.38 6.50
C PHE A 80 -2.12 -11.06 6.93
N GLU A 81 -2.21 -12.00 7.87
CA GLU A 81 -1.15 -12.98 8.03
C GLU A 81 -1.13 -13.80 6.74
N GLU A 82 0.00 -13.82 6.04
CA GLU A 82 0.23 -14.84 5.03
C GLU A 82 0.11 -16.18 5.76
N THR A 83 -0.98 -16.90 5.54
CA THR A 83 -0.94 -18.34 5.75
C THR A 83 0.10 -18.82 4.74
N ASP A 84 1.26 -19.23 5.23
CA ASP A 84 2.28 -19.94 4.47
C ASP A 84 1.63 -21.20 3.87
N ASP A 85 0.91 -21.06 2.75
CA ASP A 85 0.61 -22.15 1.83
C ASP A 85 1.87 -22.37 0.97
N GLU A 86 2.97 -22.70 1.64
CA GLU A 86 4.14 -23.26 0.98
C GLU A 86 3.97 -24.79 0.89
N SER A 87 3.62 -25.20 -0.33
CA SER A 87 4.13 -26.41 -0.98
C SER A 87 3.51 -27.75 -0.58
N THR A 88 2.57 -28.16 -1.43
CA THR A 88 2.36 -29.55 -1.85
C THR A 88 3.68 -30.28 -2.11
N GLU A 89 4.13 -31.12 -1.19
CA GLU A 89 5.02 -32.25 -1.52
C GLU A 89 4.17 -33.50 -1.77
N LEU A 90 3.93 -33.74 -3.06
CA LEU A 90 3.64 -35.07 -3.58
C LEU A 90 4.87 -35.95 -3.32
N ALA A 91 4.75 -36.94 -2.43
CA ALA A 91 5.63 -38.10 -2.41
C ALA A 91 4.78 -39.36 -2.64
N VAL A 92 4.86 -39.85 -3.87
CA VAL A 92 4.32 -41.12 -4.36
C VAL A 92 5.28 -42.26 -4.00
N GLU A 93 4.73 -43.42 -3.61
CA GLU A 93 5.32 -44.78 -3.56
C GLU A 93 6.50 -45.02 -2.58
N ASN A 94 6.50 -46.07 -1.76
CA ASN A 94 6.46 -47.46 -2.19
C ASN A 94 6.11 -48.46 -1.05
N SER A 95 5.57 -49.60 -1.47
CA SER A 95 5.31 -50.84 -0.72
C SER A 95 6.45 -51.32 0.20
N VAL A 96 6.11 -51.92 1.35
CA VAL A 96 6.44 -53.30 1.80
C VAL A 96 5.51 -53.66 2.96
#